data_AF-A2DNP3-F1
#
_entry.id   AF-A2DNP3-F1
#
_cell.length_a   1.000
_cell.length_b   1.000
_cell.length_c   1.000
_cell.angle_alpha   90.00
_cell.angle_beta   90.00
_cell.angle_gamma   90.00
#
_symmetry.space_group_name_H-M   'P 1'
#
loop_
_entity.id
_entity.type
_entity.pdbx_description
1 polymer ?
#
loop_
_entity_poly.entity_id
_entity_poly.type
_entity_poly.pdbx_seq_one_letter_code
_entity_poly.pdbx_strand_id
1 'polypeptide(L)'
;MSLQSNEKLQKKCNDEPSDNNEDCWKCNSSCHSMAECVYPGNCICMHGLEGDGVNNCSVPVPHIDFAKVSEQSENFPLFVTINYSTPNNFTPSNGYGLFRDRVLTCFLSGYPWIICQVPWSFHGKFDIQISFDAIRWSNKYPISFKQAASPQPLPPLRLHSPIPREKHQYPEIKFPRSKILLIGLVVLIVFVLDMIIHAKRVPKALLPVSNSIRSTFNRKSTH
;
A
#
# COMPACT_ATOMS: atom_id res chain seq x y z
N MET A 1 -0.20 1.56 -27.86
CA MET A 1 0.49 2.67 -27.15
C MET A 1 1.41 2.05 -26.11
N SER A 2 2.67 1.85 -26.48
CA SER A 2 3.71 1.28 -25.64
C SER A 2 4.32 2.38 -24.76
N LEU A 3 4.20 2.22 -23.44
CA LEU A 3 4.96 2.98 -22.45
C LEU A 3 6.43 2.58 -22.59
N GLN A 4 7.20 3.34 -23.36
CA GLN A 4 8.66 3.32 -23.26
C GLN A 4 9.02 3.94 -21.91
N SER A 5 9.40 3.10 -20.95
CA SER A 5 10.04 3.51 -19.72
C SER A 5 11.36 4.20 -20.08
N ASN A 6 11.35 5.53 -20.04
CA ASN A 6 12.57 6.33 -20.03
C ASN A 6 13.29 6.08 -18.71
N GLU A 7 14.04 4.98 -18.67
CA GLU A 7 15.08 4.70 -17.68
C GLU A 7 16.20 5.73 -17.93
N LYS A 8 15.97 6.98 -17.51
CA LYS A 8 17.00 8.01 -17.48
C LYS A 8 18.06 7.49 -16.50
N LEU A 9 19.17 7.01 -17.06
CA LEU A 9 20.41 6.72 -16.35
C LEU A 9 20.74 7.91 -15.44
N GLN A 10 20.37 7.83 -14.17
CA GLN A 10 20.97 8.66 -13.14
C GLN A 10 22.36 8.08 -12.91
N LYS A 11 23.35 8.70 -13.54
CA LYS A 11 24.75 8.31 -13.41
C LYS A 11 25.23 8.78 -12.03
N LYS A 12 24.97 7.97 -11.01
CA LYS A 12 25.53 8.14 -9.67
C LYS A 12 27.04 8.26 -9.81
N CYS A 13 27.62 9.38 -9.41
CA CYS A 13 29.04 9.61 -9.59
C CYS A 13 29.81 8.63 -8.72
N ASN A 14 30.72 7.88 -9.35
CA ASN A 14 31.81 7.26 -8.61
C ASN A 14 32.75 8.37 -8.15
N ASP A 15 33.40 8.22 -6.99
CA ASP A 15 34.18 9.25 -6.28
C ASP A 15 35.42 9.79 -7.02
N GLU A 16 35.52 9.64 -8.34
CA GLU A 16 36.61 10.21 -9.14
C GLU A 16 36.24 11.61 -9.65
N PRO A 17 37.04 12.64 -9.33
CA PRO A 17 36.82 13.99 -9.84
C PRO A 17 37.16 14.02 -11.34
N SER A 18 36.14 14.07 -12.20
CA SER A 18 36.33 14.33 -13.63
C SER A 18 36.23 15.84 -13.90
N ASP A 19 37.28 16.44 -14.46
CA ASP A 19 37.43 17.88 -14.76
C ASP A 19 36.47 18.42 -15.86
N ASN A 20 35.50 17.62 -16.32
CA ASN A 20 34.51 18.03 -17.32
C ASN A 20 33.11 18.09 -16.67
N ASN A 21 32.63 19.31 -16.48
CA ASN A 21 31.92 19.75 -15.27
C ASN A 21 30.39 19.89 -15.43
N GLU A 22 29.71 18.97 -16.15
CA GLU A 22 28.26 19.13 -16.41
C GLU A 22 27.35 17.94 -16.05
N ASP A 23 27.87 16.74 -15.76
CA ASP A 23 27.03 15.52 -15.70
C ASP A 23 27.00 14.79 -14.34
N CYS A 24 27.52 15.39 -13.28
CA CYS A 24 27.59 14.77 -11.96
C CYS A 24 27.15 15.71 -10.84
N TRP A 25 26.12 15.33 -10.08
CA TRP A 25 25.70 16.06 -8.88
C TRP A 25 25.69 15.14 -7.66
N LYS A 26 25.98 15.73 -6.50
CA LYS A 26 25.91 15.09 -5.19
C LYS A 26 24.99 15.91 -4.30
N CYS A 27 24.21 15.25 -3.46
CA CYS A 27 23.40 15.97 -2.49
C CYS A 27 24.28 16.57 -1.40
N ASN A 28 23.96 17.81 -1.02
CA ASN A 28 24.68 18.54 0.02
C ASN A 28 24.60 17.82 1.38
N SER A 29 23.53 17.05 1.61
CA SER A 29 23.26 16.26 2.80
C SER A 29 22.86 14.83 2.45
N SER A 30 22.94 13.93 3.44
CA SER A 30 22.34 12.59 3.31
C SER A 30 20.82 12.75 3.24
N CYS A 31 20.21 12.31 2.14
CA CYS A 31 18.76 12.34 1.97
C CYS A 31 18.08 11.33 2.90
N HIS A 32 16.82 11.61 3.23
CA HIS A 32 15.94 10.69 3.92
C HIS A 32 15.83 9.37 3.14
N SER A 33 15.60 8.25 3.83
CA SER A 33 15.52 6.92 3.21
C SER A 33 14.41 6.77 2.16
N MET A 34 13.39 7.63 2.22
CA MET A 34 12.29 7.73 1.26
C MET A 34 12.40 8.96 0.33
N ALA A 35 13.60 9.52 0.19
CA ALA A 35 13.89 10.61 -0.71
C ALA A 35 14.96 10.21 -1.74
N GLU A 36 14.96 10.91 -2.85
CA GLU A 36 15.92 10.76 -3.94
C GLU A 36 16.72 12.04 -4.13
N CYS A 37 17.99 11.90 -4.49
CA CYS A 37 18.87 13.03 -4.76
C CYS A 37 18.72 13.51 -6.22
N VAL A 38 18.02 14.61 -6.42
CA VAL A 38 17.71 15.17 -7.75
C VAL A 38 18.61 16.37 -8.05
N TYR A 39 19.03 16.52 -9.31
CA TYR A 39 19.85 17.65 -9.76
C TYR A 39 19.20 19.00 -9.36
N PRO A 40 19.98 19.98 -8.85
CA PRO A 40 21.43 20.04 -8.72
C PRO A 40 22.00 19.56 -7.36
N GLY A 41 21.33 18.62 -6.67
CA GLY A 41 21.75 18.12 -5.34
C GLY A 41 20.70 18.34 -4.24
N ASN A 42 19.42 18.38 -4.60
CA ASN A 42 18.31 18.52 -3.68
C ASN A 42 17.70 17.15 -3.37
N CYS A 43 17.35 16.91 -2.10
CA CYS A 43 16.61 15.72 -1.72
C CYS A 43 15.11 15.95 -1.97
N ILE A 44 14.47 15.08 -2.74
CA ILE A 44 13.03 15.14 -3.03
C ILE A 44 12.38 13.86 -2.55
N CYS A 45 11.30 13.98 -1.79
CA CYS A 45 10.55 12.82 -1.32
C CYS A 45 9.95 12.02 -2.49
N MET A 46 10.16 10.71 -2.47
CA MET A 46 9.73 9.82 -3.55
C MET A 46 8.21 9.57 -3.52
N HIS A 47 7.65 9.16 -4.66
CA HIS A 47 6.25 8.72 -4.79
C HIS A 47 5.18 9.72 -4.33
N GLY A 48 5.49 11.03 -4.36
CA GLY A 48 4.56 12.08 -3.95
C GLY A 48 4.44 12.25 -2.43
N LEU A 49 5.34 11.65 -1.65
CA LEU A 49 5.45 11.94 -0.21
C LEU A 49 5.79 13.42 0.04
N GLU A 50 5.45 13.93 1.23
CA GLU A 50 5.66 15.31 1.64
C GLU A 50 6.75 15.43 2.71
N GLY A 51 7.60 16.44 2.59
CA GLY A 51 8.60 16.77 3.59
C GLY A 51 9.77 17.59 3.04
N ASP A 52 10.85 17.67 3.81
CA ASP A 52 12.07 18.40 3.43
C ASP A 52 13.04 17.53 2.60
N GLY A 53 12.76 16.24 2.44
CA GLY A 53 13.61 15.29 1.72
C GLY A 53 14.88 14.88 2.46
N VAL A 54 15.25 15.60 3.53
CA VAL A 54 16.50 15.38 4.28
C VAL A 54 16.21 14.65 5.59
N ASN A 55 15.35 15.22 6.42
CA ASN A 55 15.02 14.67 7.74
C ASN A 55 13.67 13.97 7.75
N ASN A 56 12.76 14.34 6.85
CA ASN A 56 11.40 13.84 6.86
C ASN A 56 10.84 13.68 5.44
N CYS A 57 10.25 12.52 5.19
CA CYS A 57 9.31 12.29 4.09
C CYS A 57 8.15 11.50 4.65
N SER A 58 6.94 11.97 4.39
CA SER A 58 5.74 11.50 5.08
C SER A 58 4.56 11.46 4.13
N VAL A 59 3.63 10.56 4.38
CA VAL A 59 2.38 10.40 3.60
C VAL A 59 1.59 11.71 3.56
N PRO A 60 1.11 12.22 2.42
CA PRO A 60 0.36 13.46 2.39
C PRO A 60 -0.94 13.41 3.19
N VAL A 61 -1.39 14.57 3.67
CA VAL A 61 -2.73 14.69 4.26
C VAL A 61 -3.75 14.91 3.13
N PRO A 62 -4.71 13.99 2.93
CA PRO A 62 -5.72 14.17 1.89
C PRO A 62 -6.67 15.33 2.18
N HIS A 63 -7.20 15.92 1.12
CA HIS A 63 -8.31 16.86 1.16
C HIS A 63 -9.59 16.18 0.66
N ILE A 64 -10.71 16.34 1.38
CA ILE A 64 -12.00 15.80 0.96
C ILE A 64 -12.69 16.83 0.06
N ASP A 65 -12.80 16.53 -1.23
CA ASP A 65 -13.51 17.40 -2.18
C ASP A 65 -15.02 17.23 -1.99
N PHE A 66 -15.50 15.99 -1.94
CA PHE A 66 -16.87 15.68 -1.53
C PHE A 66 -17.05 14.23 -1.07
N ALA A 67 -18.14 13.98 -0.34
CA ALA A 67 -18.53 12.63 0.08
C ALA A 67 -20.01 12.36 -0.19
N LYS A 68 -20.33 11.14 -0.62
CA LYS A 68 -21.69 10.69 -0.91
C LYS A 68 -21.96 9.36 -0.20
N VAL A 69 -23.08 9.29 0.52
CA VAL A 69 -23.62 8.04 1.07
C VAL A 69 -24.36 7.30 -0.04
N SER A 70 -24.16 5.99 -0.15
CA SER A 70 -24.93 5.13 -1.06
C SER A 70 -26.41 5.17 -0.70
N GLU A 71 -27.28 4.95 -1.69
CA GLU A 71 -28.71 4.78 -1.40
C GLU A 71 -28.90 3.59 -0.48
N GLN A 72 -29.68 3.79 0.58
CA GLN A 72 -29.89 2.79 1.60
C GLN A 72 -30.84 1.73 1.05
N SER A 73 -30.34 0.51 0.94
CA SER A 73 -31.15 -0.66 0.64
C SER A 73 -31.15 -1.58 1.86
N GLU A 74 -32.31 -2.13 2.22
CA GLU A 74 -32.51 -2.94 3.44
C GLU A 74 -31.56 -4.14 3.55
N ASN A 75 -31.00 -4.59 2.42
CA ASN A 75 -30.18 -5.81 2.36
C ASN A 75 -28.71 -5.57 2.02
N PHE A 76 -28.28 -4.32 1.84
CA PHE A 76 -26.91 -4.04 1.38
C PHE A 76 -26.10 -3.26 2.41
N PRO A 77 -24.79 -3.54 2.51
CA PRO A 77 -23.89 -2.73 3.31
C PRO A 77 -23.96 -1.27 2.86
N LEU A 78 -23.88 -0.36 3.83
CA LEU A 78 -23.88 1.06 3.58
C LEU A 78 -22.48 1.49 3.16
N PHE A 79 -22.37 2.17 2.03
CA PHE A 79 -21.10 2.67 1.53
C PHE A 79 -21.05 4.19 1.58
N VAL A 80 -19.87 4.72 1.83
CA VAL A 80 -19.57 6.13 1.65
C VAL A 80 -18.46 6.25 0.62
N THR A 81 -18.80 6.86 -0.51
CA THR A 81 -17.87 7.17 -1.59
C THR A 81 -17.33 8.58 -1.37
N ILE A 82 -16.02 8.70 -1.28
CA ILE A 82 -15.31 9.95 -0.98
C ILE A 82 -14.41 10.27 -2.16
N ASN A 83 -14.61 11.46 -2.73
CA ASN A 83 -13.68 12.06 -3.68
C ASN A 83 -12.63 12.84 -2.89
N TYR A 84 -11.36 12.64 -3.22
CA TYR A 84 -10.26 13.29 -2.52
C TYR A 84 -9.19 13.83 -3.47
N SER A 85 -8.49 14.84 -3.00
CA SER A 85 -7.30 15.38 -3.64
C SER A 85 -6.09 15.29 -2.71
N THR A 86 -4.90 15.17 -3.29
CA THR A 86 -3.63 15.09 -2.55
C THR A 86 -2.62 16.08 -3.11
N PRO A 87 -1.79 16.69 -2.26
CA PRO A 87 -0.58 17.34 -2.75
C PRO A 87 0.30 16.31 -3.47
N ASN A 88 0.89 16.70 -4.61
CA ASN A 88 2.03 16.01 -5.22
C ASN A 88 1.81 14.63 -5.88
N ASN A 89 0.68 14.37 -6.56
CA ASN A 89 0.45 13.13 -7.33
C ASN A 89 0.69 11.82 -6.54
N PHE A 90 0.52 11.87 -5.21
CA PHE A 90 0.70 10.71 -4.35
C PHE A 90 -0.30 9.61 -4.69
N THR A 91 0.19 8.37 -4.76
CA THR A 91 -0.67 7.19 -4.96
C THR A 91 -0.77 6.41 -3.64
N PRO A 92 -1.90 6.50 -2.92
CA PRO A 92 -2.05 5.79 -1.66
C PRO A 92 -2.08 4.27 -1.87
N SER A 93 -1.51 3.53 -0.92
CA SER A 93 -1.61 2.07 -0.85
C SER A 93 -2.76 1.60 0.05
N ASN A 94 -3.16 2.44 1.02
CA ASN A 94 -4.22 2.18 1.97
C ASN A 94 -5.12 3.41 2.12
N GLY A 95 -6.36 3.21 2.54
CA GLY A 95 -7.30 4.27 2.86
C GLY A 95 -8.01 3.98 4.18
N TYR A 96 -8.20 5.01 4.99
CA TYR A 96 -8.89 4.96 6.27
C TYR A 96 -9.89 6.11 6.36
N GLY A 97 -11.02 5.86 7.00
CA GLY A 97 -12.02 6.88 7.32
C GLY A 97 -12.31 6.90 8.81
N LEU A 98 -12.27 8.08 9.42
CA LEU A 98 -12.69 8.32 10.80
C LEU A 98 -14.14 8.80 10.78
N PHE A 99 -15.04 7.97 11.30
CA PHE A 99 -16.46 8.24 11.41
C PHE A 99 -16.80 8.40 12.89
N ARG A 100 -17.02 9.64 13.34
CA ARG A 100 -17.11 10.02 14.77
C ARG A 100 -15.81 9.69 15.53
N ASP A 101 -15.79 8.55 16.21
CA ASP A 101 -14.72 8.03 17.05
C ASP A 101 -14.19 6.67 16.55
N ARG A 102 -14.67 6.20 15.39
CA ARG A 102 -14.31 4.90 14.83
C ARG A 102 -13.50 5.04 13.57
N VAL A 103 -12.33 4.41 13.56
CA VAL A 103 -11.50 4.24 12.37
C VAL A 103 -11.97 3.01 11.60
N LEU A 104 -12.33 3.21 10.34
CA LEU A 104 -12.73 2.17 9.40
C LEU A 104 -11.67 2.07 8.29
N THR A 105 -11.35 0.85 7.88
CA THR A 105 -10.57 0.61 6.66
C THR A 105 -11.47 0.83 5.45
N CYS A 106 -10.93 1.51 4.44
CA CYS A 106 -11.64 1.84 3.22
C CYS A 106 -10.88 1.31 1.99
N PHE A 107 -11.62 0.99 0.94
CA PHE A 107 -11.07 0.47 -0.31
C PHE A 107 -10.72 1.62 -1.25
N LEU A 108 -9.55 1.54 -1.88
CA LEU A 108 -9.14 2.48 -2.92
C LEU A 108 -9.73 2.03 -4.25
N SER A 109 -10.65 2.82 -4.82
CA SER A 109 -11.33 2.53 -6.08
C SER A 109 -10.69 3.28 -7.26
N GLY A 110 -9.35 3.36 -7.24
CA GLY A 110 -8.56 4.21 -8.13
C GLY A 110 -8.61 5.69 -7.72
N TYR A 111 -7.64 6.49 -8.18
CA TYR A 111 -7.66 7.94 -7.96
C TYR A 111 -8.80 8.58 -8.75
N PRO A 112 -9.61 9.49 -8.16
CA PRO A 112 -9.54 10.09 -6.81
C PRO A 112 -10.56 9.54 -5.77
N TRP A 113 -10.78 8.23 -5.70
CA TRP A 113 -11.90 7.63 -4.95
C TRP A 113 -11.49 6.69 -3.81
N ILE A 114 -12.05 6.94 -2.62
CA ILE A 114 -12.07 6.02 -1.48
C ILE A 114 -13.50 5.57 -1.22
N ILE A 115 -13.70 4.28 -0.94
CA ILE A 115 -15.01 3.71 -0.57
C ILE A 115 -14.90 3.06 0.81
N CYS A 116 -15.64 3.60 1.77
CA CYS A 116 -15.69 3.06 3.13
C CYS A 116 -16.99 2.28 3.34
N GLN A 117 -16.90 1.06 3.87
CA GLN A 117 -18.06 0.32 4.34
C GLN A 117 -18.38 0.75 5.78
N VAL A 118 -19.59 1.26 5.98
CA VAL A 118 -20.03 1.81 7.27
C VAL A 118 -21.07 0.87 7.91
N PRO A 119 -20.98 0.60 9.23
CA PRO A 119 -22.01 -0.16 9.93
C PRO A 119 -23.41 0.47 9.79
N TRP A 120 -24.45 -0.37 9.68
CA TRP A 120 -25.84 0.11 9.59
C TRP A 120 -26.32 0.90 10.81
N SER A 121 -25.61 0.81 11.93
CA SER A 121 -25.90 1.58 13.13
C SER A 121 -25.61 3.09 13.00
N PHE A 122 -24.96 3.54 11.92
CA PHE A 122 -24.70 4.95 11.69
C PHE A 122 -25.94 5.68 11.17
N HIS A 123 -26.38 6.69 11.93
CA HIS A 123 -27.55 7.51 11.62
C HIS A 123 -27.31 8.97 12.00
N GLY A 124 -28.00 9.89 11.32
CA GLY A 124 -27.93 11.33 11.58
C GLY A 124 -26.77 12.03 10.88
N LYS A 125 -26.41 13.22 11.39
CA LYS A 125 -25.35 14.07 10.85
C LYS A 125 -24.10 13.97 11.70
N PHE A 126 -22.94 13.85 11.07
CA PHE A 126 -21.65 13.90 11.75
C PHE A 126 -20.53 14.20 10.76
N ASP A 127 -19.34 14.47 11.27
CA ASP A 127 -18.17 14.75 10.45
C ASP A 127 -17.38 13.47 10.17
N ILE A 128 -16.84 13.39 8.95
CA ILE A 128 -15.88 12.37 8.56
C ILE A 128 -14.51 13.01 8.30
N GLN A 129 -13.46 12.22 8.51
CA GLN A 129 -12.10 12.55 8.08
C GLN A 129 -11.51 11.34 7.36
N ILE A 130 -10.57 11.55 6.45
CA ILE A 130 -9.85 10.47 5.77
C ILE A 130 -8.36 10.55 6.04
N SER A 131 -7.68 9.41 5.94
CA SER A 131 -6.24 9.27 6.10
C SER A 131 -5.72 8.15 5.21
N PHE A 132 -4.45 8.22 4.84
CA PHE A 132 -3.74 7.12 4.16
C PHE A 132 -2.78 6.36 5.09
N ASP A 133 -2.50 6.89 6.29
CA ASP A 133 -1.59 6.30 7.28
C ASP A 133 -2.26 6.02 8.65
N ALA A 134 -3.55 6.36 8.80
CA ALA A 134 -4.32 6.30 10.05
C ALA A 134 -3.75 7.15 11.20
N ILE A 135 -2.80 8.03 10.93
CA ILE A 135 -2.13 8.91 11.90
C ILE A 135 -2.53 10.35 11.64
N ARG A 136 -2.42 10.80 10.39
CA ARG A 136 -2.76 12.17 9.99
C ARG A 136 -4.04 12.19 9.19
N TRP A 137 -4.93 13.09 9.58
CA TRP A 137 -6.30 13.11 9.14
C TRP A 137 -6.60 14.40 8.36
N SER A 138 -7.43 14.29 7.33
CA SER A 138 -7.99 15.43 6.62
C SER A 138 -8.76 16.37 7.56
N ASN A 139 -9.12 17.53 7.05
CA ASN A 139 -10.16 18.35 7.69
C ASN A 139 -11.49 17.58 7.78
N LYS A 140 -12.30 17.96 8.76
CA LYS A 140 -13.64 17.42 8.98
C LYS A 140 -14.57 17.78 7.82
N TYR A 141 -15.29 16.79 7.30
CA TYR A 141 -16.28 16.97 6.25
C TYR A 141 -17.67 16.51 6.74
N PRO A 142 -18.70 17.38 6.71
CA PRO A 142 -20.01 17.03 7.22
C PRO A 142 -20.73 16.06 6.28
N ILE A 143 -21.30 14.99 6.82
CA ILE A 143 -22.12 14.03 6.07
C ILE A 143 -23.43 13.73 6.81
N SER A 144 -24.47 13.40 6.06
CA SER A 144 -25.79 13.08 6.59
C SER A 144 -26.24 11.71 6.12
N PHE A 145 -26.52 10.83 7.08
CA PHE A 145 -27.12 9.54 6.83
C PHE A 145 -28.63 9.67 6.98
N LYS A 146 -29.37 9.32 5.93
CA LYS A 146 -30.82 9.16 6.05
C LYS A 146 -31.08 7.96 6.96
N GLN A 147 -32.01 8.14 7.90
CA GLN A 147 -32.48 7.00 8.69
C GLN A 147 -33.20 6.06 7.71
N ALA A 148 -32.86 4.77 7.74
CA ALA A 148 -33.76 3.79 7.14
C ALA A 148 -35.10 4.04 7.82
N ALA A 149 -36.18 4.14 7.05
CA ALA A 149 -37.51 4.08 7.65
C ALA A 149 -37.46 2.90 8.61
N SER A 150 -37.68 3.17 9.92
CA SER A 150 -37.59 2.13 10.95
C SER A 150 -38.26 0.89 10.39
N PRO A 151 -37.59 -0.28 10.35
CA PRO A 151 -38.19 -1.47 9.77
C PRO A 151 -39.59 -1.58 10.34
N GLN A 152 -40.61 -1.47 9.47
CA GLN A 152 -41.97 -1.49 9.96
C GLN A 152 -42.09 -2.78 10.78
N PRO A 153 -42.74 -2.73 11.97
CA PRO A 153 -42.90 -3.91 12.79
C PRO A 153 -43.34 -5.04 11.86
N LEU A 154 -42.51 -6.08 11.74
CA LEU A 154 -42.81 -7.18 10.84
C LEU A 154 -44.25 -7.58 11.13
N PRO A 155 -45.14 -7.67 10.12
CA PRO A 155 -46.51 -8.06 10.36
C PRO A 155 -46.44 -9.32 11.23
N PRO A 156 -47.24 -9.38 12.32
CA PRO A 156 -47.12 -10.45 13.31
C PRO A 156 -47.02 -11.74 12.56
N LEU A 157 -45.89 -12.44 12.73
CA LEU A 157 -45.60 -13.69 12.03
C LEU A 157 -46.82 -14.56 12.24
N ARG A 158 -47.67 -14.67 11.22
CA ARG A 158 -48.73 -15.65 11.23
C ARG A 158 -47.98 -16.95 11.41
N LEU A 159 -48.20 -17.58 12.55
CA LEU A 159 -47.67 -18.87 12.93
C LEU A 159 -48.24 -19.86 11.90
N HIS A 160 -47.66 -19.87 10.70
CA HIS A 160 -47.98 -20.85 9.69
C HIS A 160 -47.57 -22.18 10.31
N SER A 161 -48.50 -23.10 10.25
CA SER A 161 -48.40 -24.47 10.75
C SER A 161 -47.00 -25.04 10.51
N PRO A 162 -46.49 -25.86 11.45
CA PRO A 162 -45.14 -26.42 11.39
C PRO A 162 -44.85 -26.91 9.98
N ILE A 163 -43.95 -26.20 9.29
CA ILE A 163 -43.43 -26.60 7.99
C ILE A 163 -42.90 -28.02 8.18
N PRO A 164 -43.39 -29.03 7.44
CA PRO A 164 -42.84 -30.37 7.50
C PRO A 164 -41.34 -30.25 7.29
N ARG A 165 -40.54 -30.72 8.25
CA ARG A 165 -39.09 -30.80 8.10
C ARG A 165 -38.79 -31.72 6.93
N GLU A 166 -38.69 -31.16 5.75
CA GLU A 166 -38.08 -31.85 4.62
C GLU A 166 -36.60 -31.98 4.98
N LYS A 167 -36.20 -33.20 5.32
CA LYS A 167 -34.80 -33.53 5.57
C LYS A 167 -34.08 -33.36 4.24
N HIS A 168 -33.60 -32.17 3.96
CA HIS A 168 -32.66 -31.96 2.87
C HIS A 168 -31.38 -32.71 3.22
N GLN A 169 -31.32 -33.93 2.70
CA GLN A 169 -30.14 -34.76 2.68
C GLN A 169 -29.16 -34.10 1.72
N TYR A 170 -28.27 -33.27 2.28
CA TYR A 170 -27.15 -32.72 1.53
C TYR A 170 -26.37 -33.90 0.95
N PRO A 171 -26.15 -33.94 -0.37
CA PRO A 171 -25.31 -34.98 -0.94
C PRO A 171 -23.94 -34.85 -0.30
N GLU A 172 -23.46 -35.92 0.35
CA GLU A 172 -22.07 -36.01 0.75
C GLU A 172 -21.22 -35.79 -0.50
N ILE A 173 -20.55 -34.64 -0.57
CA ILE A 173 -19.59 -34.35 -1.62
C ILE A 173 -18.37 -35.24 -1.35
N LYS A 174 -18.41 -36.46 -1.88
CA LYS A 174 -17.27 -37.39 -1.86
C LYS A 174 -16.21 -36.82 -2.80
N PHE A 175 -15.27 -36.06 -2.24
CA PHE A 175 -14.06 -35.66 -2.96
C PHE A 175 -13.22 -36.91 -3.25
N PRO A 176 -12.99 -37.27 -4.53
CA PRO A 176 -12.15 -38.41 -4.86
C PRO A 176 -10.72 -38.12 -4.40
N ARG A 177 -10.22 -38.92 -3.45
CA ARG A 177 -8.89 -38.78 -2.84
C ARG A 177 -7.74 -38.70 -3.86
N SER A 178 -7.94 -39.18 -5.09
CA SER A 178 -6.98 -39.10 -6.18
C SER A 178 -6.71 -37.67 -6.68
N LYS A 179 -7.66 -36.73 -6.57
CA LYS A 179 -7.46 -35.34 -7.03
C LYS A 179 -6.67 -34.48 -6.04
N ILE A 180 -6.73 -34.79 -4.74
CA ILE A 180 -6.01 -34.06 -3.70
C ILE A 180 -4.49 -34.31 -3.83
N LEU A 181 -4.09 -35.53 -4.19
CA LEU A 181 -2.67 -35.86 -4.43
C LEU A 181 -2.11 -35.11 -5.65
N LEU A 182 -2.89 -34.94 -6.72
CA LEU A 182 -2.46 -34.21 -7.91
C LEU A 182 -2.22 -32.71 -7.61
N ILE A 183 -3.14 -32.08 -6.87
CA ILE A 183 -3.01 -30.66 -6.47
C ILE A 183 -1.79 -30.49 -5.55
N GLY A 184 -1.60 -31.38 -4.58
CA GLY A 184 -0.43 -31.37 -3.71
C GLY A 184 0.89 -31.52 -4.48
N LEU A 185 0.93 -32.41 -5.48
CA LEU A 185 2.11 -32.60 -6.33
C LEU A 185 2.42 -31.35 -7.17
N VAL A 186 1.40 -30.72 -7.77
CA VAL A 186 1.58 -29.49 -8.55
C VAL A 186 2.13 -28.35 -7.69
N VAL A 187 1.57 -28.16 -6.48
CA VAL A 187 2.07 -27.15 -5.54
C VAL A 187 3.54 -27.44 -5.16
N LEU A 188 3.88 -28.69 -4.86
CA LEU A 188 5.25 -29.09 -4.53
C LEU A 188 6.22 -28.81 -5.70
N ILE A 189 5.83 -29.13 -6.93
CA ILE A 189 6.65 -28.87 -8.13
C ILE A 189 6.89 -27.37 -8.31
N VAL A 190 5.87 -26.53 -8.13
CA VAL A 190 6.00 -25.07 -8.22
C VAL A 190 6.98 -24.54 -7.16
N PHE A 191 6.87 -25.01 -5.90
CA PHE A 191 7.79 -24.63 -4.83
C PHE A 191 9.25 -25.04 -5.12
N VAL A 192 9.47 -26.25 -5.64
CA VAL A 192 10.82 -26.73 -5.99
C VAL A 192 11.41 -25.93 -7.14
N LEU A 193 10.60 -25.62 -8.17
CA LEU A 193 11.04 -24.79 -9.28
C LEU A 193 11.43 -23.38 -8.82
N ASP A 194 10.65 -22.79 -7.92
CA ASP A 194 10.95 -21.46 -7.37
C ASP A 194 12.26 -21.45 -6.57
N MET A 195 12.50 -22.48 -5.75
CA MET A 195 13.79 -22.65 -5.06
C MET A 195 14.97 -22.79 -6.03
N ILE A 196 14.82 -23.54 -7.12
CA ILE A 196 15.88 -23.70 -8.14
C ILE A 196 16.16 -22.36 -8.84
N ILE A 197 15.13 -21.58 -9.15
CA ILE A 197 15.25 -20.26 -9.75
C ILE A 197 15.96 -19.30 -8.78
N HIS A 198 15.62 -19.33 -7.50
CA HIS A 198 16.28 -18.52 -6.48
C HIS A 198 17.74 -18.92 -6.22
N ALA A 199 18.06 -20.23 -6.21
CA ALA A 199 19.43 -20.72 -6.02
C ALA A 199 20.38 -20.30 -7.16
N LYS A 200 19.88 -20.20 -8.40
CA LYS A 200 20.69 -19.71 -9.55
C LYS A 200 20.93 -18.20 -9.50
N ARG A 201 20.14 -17.45 -8.73
CA ARG A 201 20.29 -15.99 -8.58
C ARG A 201 21.25 -15.59 -7.47
N VAL A 202 21.93 -16.53 -6.79
CA VAL A 202 23.00 -16.16 -5.87
C VAL A 202 24.08 -15.41 -6.67
N PRO A 203 24.27 -14.10 -6.42
CA PRO A 203 25.30 -13.35 -7.10
C PRO A 203 26.66 -13.97 -6.72
N LYS A 204 27.54 -14.13 -7.70
CA LYS A 204 28.95 -14.47 -7.50
C LYS A 204 29.60 -13.31 -6.72
N ALA A 205 29.39 -13.28 -5.42
CA ALA A 205 30.04 -12.34 -4.52
C ALA A 205 31.47 -12.81 -4.28
N LEU A 206 32.39 -12.03 -4.85
CA LEU A 206 33.67 -11.65 -4.26
C LEU A 206 34.62 -12.80 -3.91
N LEU A 207 35.52 -13.07 -4.87
CA LEU A 207 36.83 -13.63 -4.56
C LEU A 207 37.54 -12.73 -3.52
N PRO A 208 38.18 -13.30 -2.49
CA PRO A 208 38.99 -12.53 -1.56
C PRO A 208 40.23 -11.98 -2.29
N VAL A 209 40.33 -10.65 -2.36
CA VAL A 209 41.57 -9.96 -2.77
C VAL A 209 42.62 -10.28 -1.71
N SER A 210 43.65 -11.03 -2.10
CA SER A 210 44.79 -11.33 -1.22
C SER A 210 45.58 -10.03 -0.99
N ASN A 211 45.57 -9.54 0.25
CA ASN A 211 46.48 -8.49 0.67
C ASN A 211 47.91 -9.04 0.68
N SER A 212 48.68 -8.71 -0.36
CA SER A 212 50.13 -8.86 -0.40
C SER A 212 50.74 -7.80 0.53
N ILE A 213 51.03 -8.21 1.77
CA ILE A 213 51.80 -7.42 2.72
C ILE A 213 53.25 -7.42 2.23
N ARG A 214 53.61 -6.39 1.46
CA ARG A 214 54.99 -6.12 1.06
C ARG A 214 55.72 -5.47 2.22
N SER A 215 56.54 -6.27 2.90
CA SER A 215 57.56 -5.79 3.82
C SER A 215 58.59 -4.95 3.06
N THR A 216 58.63 -3.64 3.29
CA THR A 216 59.83 -2.83 3.02
C THR A 216 60.40 -2.33 4.33
N PHE A 217 61.28 -3.18 4.83
CA PHE A 217 62.49 -2.87 5.56
C PHE A 217 63.17 -1.62 4.98
N ASN A 218 63.33 -0.54 5.76
CA ASN A 218 64.53 0.28 5.60
C ASN A 218 65.00 0.92 6.92
N ARG A 219 66.23 0.51 7.20
CA ARG A 219 67.16 0.79 8.28
C ARG A 219 67.92 2.09 7.98
N LYS A 220 68.11 2.97 8.96
CA LYS A 220 69.30 3.83 9.21
C LYS A 220 68.94 4.79 10.37
N SER A 221 69.43 4.63 11.60
CA SER A 221 70.82 4.70 12.11
C SER A 221 71.44 6.09 12.06
N THR A 222 71.91 6.54 13.23
CA THR A 222 72.94 7.58 13.53
C THR A 222 72.54 9.02 13.17
N HIS A 223 72.60 10.02 14.05
CA HIS A 223 73.47 10.29 15.20
C HIS A 223 72.71 10.99 16.35
#